data_AF-A0A1D1Z1Y4-F1
#
_entry.id   AF-A0A1D1Z1Y4-F1
#
_cell.length_a   1.000
_cell.length_b   1.000
_cell.length_c   1.000
_cell.angle_alpha   90.00
_cell.angle_beta   90.00
_cell.angle_gamma   90.00
#
_symmetry.space_group_name_H-M   'P 1'
#
loop_
_entity.id
_entity.type
_entity.pdbx_description
1 polymer ?
#
loop_
_entity_poly.entity_id
_entity_poly.type
_entity_poly.pdbx_seq_one_letter_code
_entity_poly.pdbx_strand_id
1 'polypeptide(L)'
;MKDHRRKQPPPQPQPQHQHHGNMLVVGGFIWKGKPHAGGVWGRPPSWCTLTVVLCCALLSALTFSTFRLFGVSFHPVVIATWQQAPVLHAVSTFSDGEADNPSLLPRRPSSLAYPLHIHHAVSFPDQLLLFLNYPSRPTVITSPARTGVTGGISARLRCLYFPPSSPRPSLHLLPISVDLSDGIVRCPLPPHRFLVSLGDGDDSADGVGGSMLPVAPMLPRQWDFLAYDSLLDGDDNSTIVFVKGLNLRPERLSDASRYECVFGWDFTRPRYLITSNALTVAQEIVRCRTPLSVLRRHSAAADDLQPPAKFPVMVSVKARGRGARILPSVTRPTLLPSGGGKREAKHRMCICTMVRNQARFLTEWITYHAHIGVERWFIYDNNSEDSAEHIVRVMEDYNVTRHAWPWVKTQEAGFAHCALRARAACEWVGFMDVDEFLYLPSPELSLHDVLKNYSMGFPHVAELRTVCHTFGPSGHRAPPPDGVTMGYTCRMASPERHKSIIRPEALSPSLINVVHHFHLKDGFQYVNMDRGVMVINHYKYQAWEVFKEKFYRRVATYVADWQDEENVGSKDRAPGLGTKAVEPPDWHSRFCEVKDTGLRDRVLRILANQTTGQVPW
;
A
#
# COMPACT_ATOMS: atom_id res chain seq x y z
N MET A 1 -22.15 -74.04 5.49
CA MET A 1 -23.49 -74.44 5.98
C MET A 1 -23.59 -73.97 7.43
N LYS A 2 -24.48 -73.00 7.69
CA LYS A 2 -25.01 -72.43 8.95
C LYS A 2 -24.13 -72.34 10.24
N ASP A 3 -23.93 -71.08 10.64
CA ASP A 3 -24.35 -70.46 11.91
C ASP A 3 -23.61 -70.81 13.23
N HIS A 4 -22.78 -69.88 13.74
CA HIS A 4 -23.03 -69.22 15.03
C HIS A 4 -22.05 -68.08 15.39
N ARG A 5 -22.66 -66.93 15.73
CA ARG A 5 -22.31 -65.88 16.71
C ARG A 5 -20.84 -65.46 16.90
N ARG A 6 -20.54 -64.19 16.60
CA ARG A 6 -19.72 -63.33 17.47
C ARG A 6 -20.26 -61.90 17.53
N LYS A 7 -20.13 -61.33 18.72
CA LYS A 7 -20.81 -60.16 19.31
C LYS A 7 -20.36 -58.82 18.69
N GLN A 8 -21.32 -57.92 18.46
CA GLN A 8 -21.09 -56.48 18.24
C GLN A 8 -20.97 -55.74 19.58
N PRO A 9 -20.08 -54.74 19.71
CA PRO A 9 -20.05 -53.80 20.83
C PRO A 9 -21.12 -52.70 20.69
N PRO A 10 -21.57 -52.08 21.82
CA PRO A 10 -22.70 -51.16 21.84
C PRO A 10 -22.38 -49.78 21.24
N PRO A 11 -23.40 -49.03 20.77
CA PRO A 11 -23.22 -47.71 20.18
C PRO A 11 -22.91 -46.65 21.24
N GLN A 12 -21.91 -45.80 20.95
CA GLN A 12 -21.66 -44.57 21.71
C GLN A 12 -22.59 -43.43 21.24
N PRO A 13 -23.00 -42.53 22.15
CA PRO A 13 -24.19 -41.70 21.96
C PRO A 13 -23.91 -40.39 21.21
N GLN A 14 -24.89 -39.95 20.42
CA GLN A 14 -25.00 -38.60 19.88
C GLN A 14 -25.19 -37.57 21.01
N PRO A 15 -24.61 -36.36 20.93
CA PRO A 15 -24.92 -35.29 21.86
C PRO A 15 -26.25 -34.63 21.47
N GLN A 16 -27.28 -34.84 22.29
CA GLN A 16 -28.51 -34.06 22.28
C GLN A 16 -28.30 -32.73 23.02
N HIS A 17 -28.78 -31.66 22.39
CA HIS A 17 -29.06 -30.37 23.02
C HIS A 17 -29.99 -30.54 24.23
N GLN A 18 -29.60 -29.99 25.37
CA GLN A 18 -30.52 -29.68 26.46
C GLN A 18 -30.56 -28.16 26.70
N HIS A 19 -31.67 -27.57 26.27
CA HIS A 19 -32.29 -26.45 26.96
C HIS A 19 -32.73 -26.91 28.36
N HIS A 20 -32.36 -26.16 29.40
CA HIS A 20 -33.08 -26.19 30.67
C HIS A 20 -33.67 -24.81 30.94
N GLY A 21 -35.00 -24.74 30.85
CA GLY A 21 -35.80 -23.83 31.65
C GLY A 21 -36.52 -24.64 32.73
N ASN A 22 -36.77 -24.03 33.88
CA ASN A 22 -37.88 -24.32 34.79
C ASN A 22 -38.26 -22.96 35.43
N MET A 23 -39.42 -22.38 35.11
CA MET A 23 -40.79 -22.62 35.63
C MET A 23 -41.09 -21.65 36.80
N LEU A 24 -41.82 -20.52 36.53
CA LEU A 24 -43.26 -20.25 36.82
C LEU A 24 -43.55 -20.08 38.34
N VAL A 25 -44.20 -19.01 38.83
CA VAL A 25 -45.68 -18.81 38.79
C VAL A 25 -46.07 -17.41 39.34
N VAL A 26 -46.91 -16.71 38.56
CA VAL A 26 -48.18 -15.96 38.85
C VAL A 26 -48.28 -14.92 40.00
N GLY A 27 -48.85 -13.76 39.65
CA GLY A 27 -49.72 -12.98 40.55
C GLY A 27 -49.76 -11.48 40.25
N GLY A 28 -50.77 -11.00 39.50
CA GLY A 28 -51.07 -9.56 39.38
C GLY A 28 -51.93 -9.04 40.54
N PHE A 29 -51.98 -7.71 40.73
CA PHE A 29 -53.21 -6.89 40.94
C PHE A 29 -52.86 -5.41 41.26
N ILE A 30 -53.42 -4.52 40.44
CA ILE A 30 -53.98 -3.15 40.65
C ILE A 30 -53.40 -2.25 41.75
N TRP A 31 -53.17 -0.96 41.43
CA TRP A 31 -53.41 0.12 42.40
C TRP A 31 -54.15 1.34 41.81
N LYS A 32 -55.25 1.71 42.47
CA LYS A 32 -56.05 2.95 42.34
C LYS A 32 -55.31 4.13 42.98
N GLY A 33 -55.66 5.36 42.58
CA GLY A 33 -54.99 6.59 43.04
C GLY A 33 -55.54 7.25 44.31
N LYS A 34 -54.64 8.10 44.89
CA LYS A 34 -54.78 9.33 45.73
C LYS A 34 -55.44 9.21 47.13
N PRO A 35 -55.23 10.15 48.10
CA PRO A 35 -54.56 11.48 48.05
C PRO A 35 -53.63 11.90 49.25
N HIS A 36 -52.97 13.06 49.07
CA HIS A 36 -52.56 14.14 50.02
C HIS A 36 -51.51 14.01 51.17
N ALA A 37 -50.66 15.06 51.18
CA ALA A 37 -50.17 15.89 52.30
C ALA A 37 -48.83 15.58 53.02
N GLY A 38 -48.06 16.67 53.25
CA GLY A 38 -47.20 16.85 54.42
C GLY A 38 -45.69 16.76 54.16
N GLY A 39 -44.96 17.87 54.31
CA GLY A 39 -43.49 17.89 54.24
C GLY A 39 -42.79 17.41 55.52
N VAL A 40 -41.45 17.49 55.50
CA VAL A 40 -40.51 17.85 56.57
C VAL A 40 -39.14 17.16 56.33
N TRP A 41 -38.10 17.94 56.59
CA TRP A 41 -36.66 17.69 56.44
C TRP A 41 -36.09 16.51 57.24
N GLY A 42 -34.99 15.95 56.73
CA GLY A 42 -33.78 15.69 57.52
C GLY A 42 -33.56 14.25 58.03
N ARG A 43 -32.67 13.50 57.35
CA ARG A 43 -31.79 12.51 58.00
C ARG A 43 -30.41 12.54 57.34
N PRO A 44 -29.30 12.59 58.10
CA PRO A 44 -27.96 12.51 57.53
C PRO A 44 -27.68 11.07 57.05
N PRO A 45 -26.83 10.90 56.02
CA PRO A 45 -26.46 9.56 55.55
C PRO A 45 -25.71 8.80 56.65
N SER A 46 -26.10 7.54 56.83
CA SER A 46 -25.44 6.56 57.71
C SER A 46 -23.93 6.52 57.41
N TRP A 47 -23.11 6.30 58.44
CA TRP A 47 -21.65 6.18 58.29
C TRP A 47 -21.26 5.18 57.20
N CYS A 48 -22.04 4.11 56.99
CA CYS A 48 -21.82 3.15 55.89
C CYS A 48 -21.90 3.78 54.49
N THR A 49 -22.84 4.70 54.26
CA THR A 49 -22.95 5.41 52.98
C THR A 49 -21.78 6.37 52.76
N LEU A 50 -21.26 7.00 53.82
CA LEU A 50 -20.08 7.85 53.70
C LEU A 50 -18.82 7.04 53.40
N THR A 51 -18.65 5.87 54.02
CA THR A 51 -17.52 4.97 53.78
C THR A 51 -17.53 4.40 52.36
N VAL A 52 -18.69 4.01 51.84
CA VAL A 52 -18.79 3.51 50.45
C VAL A 52 -18.46 4.61 49.45
N VAL A 53 -18.93 5.84 49.66
CA VAL A 53 -18.61 6.97 48.78
C VAL A 53 -17.12 7.31 48.83
N LEU A 54 -16.50 7.28 50.02
CA LEU A 54 -15.05 7.49 50.19
C LEU A 54 -14.22 6.37 49.54
N CYS A 55 -14.62 5.11 49.66
CA CYS A 55 -13.96 3.99 48.99
C CYS A 55 -14.09 4.07 47.46
N CYS A 56 -15.26 4.45 46.94
CA CYS A 56 -15.45 4.67 45.50
C CYS A 56 -14.68 5.89 44.98
N ALA A 57 -14.52 6.94 45.79
CA ALA A 57 -13.70 8.11 45.45
C ALA A 57 -12.19 7.78 45.47
N LEU A 58 -11.73 6.96 46.43
CA LEU A 58 -10.34 6.50 46.49
C LEU A 58 -10.01 5.51 45.37
N LEU A 59 -10.92 4.59 45.03
CA LEU A 59 -10.77 3.68 43.89
C LEU A 59 -10.77 4.45 42.56
N SER A 60 -11.64 5.46 42.39
CA SER A 60 -11.63 6.29 41.18
C SER A 60 -10.37 7.18 41.10
N ALA A 61 -9.88 7.73 42.21
CA ALA A 61 -8.61 8.46 42.26
C ALA A 61 -7.39 7.56 41.98
N LEU A 62 -7.38 6.30 42.45
CA LEU A 62 -6.33 5.33 42.14
C LEU A 62 -6.36 4.90 40.67
N THR A 63 -7.54 4.72 40.07
CA THR A 63 -7.65 4.46 38.62
C THR A 63 -7.25 5.69 37.77
N PHE A 64 -7.53 6.92 38.22
CA PHE A 64 -7.07 8.12 37.53
C PHE A 64 -5.56 8.38 37.72
N SER A 65 -4.97 7.93 38.83
CA SER A 65 -3.53 8.02 39.09
C SER A 65 -2.71 7.02 38.27
N THR A 66 -3.22 5.79 38.08
CA THR A 66 -2.58 4.82 37.17
C THR A 66 -2.73 5.20 35.69
N PHE A 67 -3.77 5.96 35.33
CA PHE A 67 -3.91 6.57 34.00
C PHE A 67 -2.98 7.77 33.75
N ARG A 68 -2.30 8.31 34.78
CA ARG A 68 -1.28 9.36 34.61
C ARG A 68 0.17 8.83 34.53
N LEU A 69 0.38 7.52 34.70
CA LEU A 69 1.71 6.89 34.53
C LEU A 69 2.00 6.42 33.09
N PHE A 70 1.01 6.45 32.18
CA PHE A 70 1.17 6.10 30.77
C PHE A 70 0.67 7.18 29.79
N GLY A 71 0.59 8.43 30.26
CA GLY A 71 0.30 9.58 29.40
C GLY A 71 1.58 10.27 28.94
N VAL A 72 2.08 9.93 27.75
CA VAL A 72 3.18 10.68 27.12
C VAL A 72 2.64 12.05 26.71
N SER A 73 2.87 13.06 27.55
CA SER A 73 2.57 14.46 27.25
C SER A 73 3.65 15.05 26.33
N PHE A 74 3.39 15.05 25.02
CA PHE A 74 4.14 15.86 24.07
C PHE A 74 3.97 17.35 24.42
N HIS A 75 5.06 18.01 24.83
CA HIS A 75 5.14 19.46 24.96
C HIS A 75 5.96 20.03 23.78
N PRO A 76 5.33 20.61 22.74
CA PRO A 76 6.06 21.44 21.82
C PRO A 76 6.39 22.77 22.51
N VAL A 77 7.68 23.03 22.72
CA VAL A 77 8.17 24.37 23.09
C VAL A 77 7.98 25.28 21.87
N VAL A 78 6.95 26.12 21.91
CA VAL A 78 6.72 27.18 20.93
C VAL A 78 7.58 28.37 21.33
N ILE A 79 8.70 28.59 20.64
CA ILE A 79 9.36 29.89 20.63
C ILE A 79 8.74 30.69 19.48
N ALA A 80 7.90 31.65 19.84
CA ALA A 80 7.39 32.65 18.91
C ALA A 80 8.47 33.72 18.70
N THR A 81 9.04 33.78 17.50
CA THR A 81 9.71 34.99 17.01
C THR A 81 8.98 35.46 15.76
N TRP A 82 8.08 36.41 15.98
CA TRP A 82 7.56 37.30 14.96
C TRP A 82 8.68 38.21 14.48
N GLN A 83 9.10 38.10 13.22
CA GLN A 83 9.63 39.24 12.46
C GLN A 83 9.20 39.14 11.00
N GLN A 84 8.50 40.18 10.56
CA GLN A 84 8.12 40.45 9.18
C GLN A 84 9.39 40.72 8.37
N ALA A 85 9.50 40.14 7.17
CA ALA A 85 10.50 40.53 6.17
C ALA A 85 9.79 40.82 4.83
N PRO A 86 10.24 41.84 4.07
CA PRO A 86 9.45 42.52 3.06
C PRO A 86 9.44 41.79 1.70
N VAL A 87 8.37 42.03 0.95
CA VAL A 87 8.17 41.61 -0.44
C VAL A 87 9.06 42.43 -1.35
N LEU A 88 10.03 41.80 -2.03
CA LEU A 88 10.76 42.41 -3.14
C LEU A 88 10.12 41.96 -4.45
N HIS A 89 9.39 42.88 -5.08
CA HIS A 89 8.94 42.77 -6.46
C HIS A 89 10.11 43.05 -7.40
N ALA A 90 10.55 42.04 -8.17
CA ALA A 90 11.43 42.27 -9.31
C ALA A 90 10.57 42.58 -10.54
N VAL A 91 10.63 43.83 -10.98
CA VAL A 91 10.06 44.35 -12.23
C VAL A 91 11.05 44.04 -13.35
N SER A 92 10.64 43.30 -14.38
CA SER A 92 11.43 43.16 -15.62
C SER A 92 11.04 44.28 -16.58
N THR A 93 11.95 45.24 -16.79
CA THR A 93 11.87 46.22 -17.87
C THR A 93 12.17 45.56 -19.21
N PHE A 94 11.24 45.66 -20.15
CA PHE A 94 11.44 45.37 -21.56
C PHE A 94 12.20 46.54 -22.21
N SER A 95 13.16 46.23 -23.08
CA SER A 95 13.71 47.19 -24.04
C SER A 95 13.77 46.52 -25.39
N ASP A 96 13.03 47.11 -26.33
CA ASP A 96 12.99 46.80 -27.75
C ASP A 96 14.33 47.11 -28.44
N GLY A 97 14.64 46.34 -29.48
CA GLY A 97 15.84 46.49 -30.31
C GLY A 97 15.76 45.64 -31.58
N GLU A 98 15.17 46.27 -32.59
CA GLU A 98 15.11 46.11 -34.05
C GLU A 98 16.05 45.15 -34.83
N ALA A 99 15.60 44.81 -36.03
CA ALA A 99 15.99 43.73 -36.95
C ALA A 99 17.36 43.86 -37.65
N ASP A 100 17.98 42.73 -38.03
CA ASP A 100 18.52 42.53 -39.40
C ASP A 100 18.90 41.06 -39.79
N ASN A 101 18.96 40.85 -41.11
CA ASN A 101 18.87 39.65 -41.98
C ASN A 101 19.74 38.37 -41.76
N PRO A 102 19.38 37.22 -42.39
CA PRO A 102 19.97 35.90 -42.18
C PRO A 102 21.03 35.52 -43.22
N SER A 103 22.18 34.98 -42.77
CA SER A 103 23.14 34.30 -43.66
C SER A 103 23.81 33.09 -43.00
N LEU A 104 23.43 31.91 -43.51
CA LEU A 104 24.23 30.69 -43.74
C LEU A 104 25.37 30.35 -42.75
N LEU A 105 25.07 29.46 -41.79
CA LEU A 105 26.05 28.59 -41.15
C LEU A 105 25.48 27.15 -41.00
N PRO A 106 26.33 26.10 -41.00
CA PRO A 106 25.90 24.72 -41.18
C PRO A 106 25.13 24.21 -39.96
N ARG A 107 23.93 23.64 -40.18
CA ARG A 107 23.15 22.90 -39.18
C ARG A 107 23.98 21.76 -38.59
N ARG A 108 24.49 21.94 -37.37
CA ARG A 108 24.82 20.82 -36.48
C ARG A 108 23.51 20.17 -36.02
N PRO A 109 23.46 18.84 -35.82
CA PRO A 109 22.28 18.20 -35.28
C PRO A 109 22.07 18.69 -33.84
N SER A 110 21.04 19.52 -33.65
CA SER A 110 20.55 19.91 -32.33
C SER A 110 20.13 18.64 -31.60
N SER A 111 20.89 18.26 -30.57
CA SER A 111 20.40 17.31 -29.57
C SER A 111 19.15 17.93 -28.95
N LEU A 112 18.02 17.23 -29.05
CA LEU A 112 16.79 17.56 -28.34
C LEU A 112 17.03 17.33 -26.85
N ALA A 113 17.71 18.27 -26.18
CA ALA A 113 17.82 18.31 -24.73
C ALA A 113 16.48 18.83 -24.19
N TYR A 114 15.54 17.92 -23.92
CA TYR A 114 14.34 18.27 -23.18
C TYR A 114 14.75 18.80 -21.80
N PRO A 115 14.30 19.99 -21.38
CA PRO A 115 14.63 20.49 -20.05
C PRO A 115 13.99 19.58 -19.01
N LEU A 116 14.82 18.90 -18.21
CA LEU A 116 14.35 18.18 -17.04
C LEU A 116 13.72 19.20 -16.09
N HIS A 117 12.45 19.00 -15.71
CA HIS A 117 11.77 19.84 -14.74
C HIS A 117 11.36 19.00 -13.52
N ILE A 118 11.73 19.46 -12.33
CA ILE A 118 11.28 18.88 -11.07
C ILE A 118 9.90 19.46 -10.79
N HIS A 119 8.91 18.59 -10.63
CA HIS A 119 7.56 19.00 -10.28
C HIS A 119 7.35 18.99 -8.76
N HIS A 120 7.91 17.99 -8.08
CA HIS A 120 7.77 17.81 -6.65
C HIS A 120 9.05 17.27 -6.03
N ALA A 121 9.32 17.69 -4.80
CA ALA A 121 10.34 17.14 -3.93
C ALA A 121 9.68 16.69 -2.63
N VAL A 122 9.90 15.44 -2.22
CA VAL A 122 9.35 14.86 -0.99
C VAL A 122 10.49 14.26 -0.17
N SER A 123 10.66 14.75 1.05
CA SER A 123 11.63 14.22 2.02
C SER A 123 11.03 12.98 2.68
N PHE A 124 11.70 11.85 2.55
CA PHE A 124 11.41 10.59 3.23
C PHE A 124 12.29 10.49 4.50
N PRO A 125 12.11 9.47 5.37
CA PRO A 125 12.95 9.32 6.57
C PRO A 125 14.45 9.14 6.29
N ASP A 126 14.81 8.63 5.11
CA ASP A 126 16.14 8.13 4.78
C ASP A 126 16.69 8.67 3.45
N GLN A 127 15.84 9.28 2.64
CA GLN A 127 16.19 9.79 1.32
C GLN A 127 15.25 10.91 0.88
N LEU A 128 15.59 11.57 -0.21
CA LEU A 128 14.78 12.58 -0.86
C LEU A 128 14.31 12.05 -2.21
N LEU A 129 13.02 12.16 -2.50
CA LEU A 129 12.45 11.81 -3.79
C LEU A 129 12.13 13.06 -4.59
N LEU A 130 12.66 13.12 -5.81
CA LEU A 130 12.38 14.15 -6.80
C LEU A 130 11.56 13.55 -7.93
N PHE A 131 10.40 14.14 -8.22
CA PHE A 131 9.51 13.74 -9.30
C PHE A 131 9.73 14.64 -10.50
N LEU A 132 10.04 14.06 -11.65
CA LEU A 132 10.42 14.72 -12.89
C LEU A 132 9.28 14.70 -13.91
N ASN A 133 9.21 15.75 -14.73
CA ASN A 133 8.43 15.74 -15.96
C ASN A 133 9.29 15.15 -17.08
N TYR A 134 9.40 13.83 -17.14
CA TYR A 134 9.97 13.15 -18.30
C TYR A 134 8.82 12.82 -19.26
N PRO A 135 8.93 13.06 -20.58
CA PRO A 135 7.84 12.75 -21.50
C PRO A 135 7.55 11.25 -21.48
N SER A 136 6.52 10.85 -20.73
CA SER A 136 5.92 9.52 -20.75
C SER A 136 5.13 9.35 -22.05
N ARG A 137 5.81 9.35 -23.21
CA ARG A 137 5.27 8.69 -24.39
C ARG A 137 6.05 7.40 -24.58
N PRO A 138 5.41 6.23 -24.50
CA PRO A 138 5.97 5.05 -25.12
C PRO A 138 5.88 5.30 -26.64
N THR A 139 6.88 5.98 -27.21
CA THR A 139 7.17 5.70 -28.62
C THR A 139 7.50 4.23 -28.64
N VAL A 140 6.63 3.45 -29.29
CA VAL A 140 6.88 2.10 -29.73
C VAL A 140 8.22 2.13 -30.48
N ILE A 141 9.31 1.90 -29.75
CA ILE A 141 10.59 1.58 -30.33
C ILE A 141 10.61 0.07 -30.35
N THR A 142 9.97 -0.48 -31.39
CA THR A 142 10.34 -1.79 -31.92
C THR A 142 11.79 -1.69 -32.38
N SER A 143 12.75 -1.91 -31.49
CA SER A 143 14.08 -2.49 -31.79
C SER A 143 14.98 -2.53 -30.53
N PRO A 144 15.67 -3.65 -30.26
CA PRO A 144 16.59 -3.79 -29.14
C PRO A 144 17.97 -3.22 -29.50
N ALA A 145 18.15 -1.89 -29.46
CA ALA A 145 19.48 -1.29 -29.58
C ALA A 145 19.50 0.21 -29.18
N ARG A 146 19.51 0.52 -27.88
CA ARG A 146 20.20 1.72 -27.32
C ARG A 146 20.12 1.79 -25.79
N THR A 147 20.85 0.89 -25.13
CA THR A 147 21.14 0.97 -23.68
C THR A 147 22.12 2.11 -23.31
N GLY A 148 22.62 2.89 -24.27
CA GLY A 148 23.65 3.91 -24.03
C GLY A 148 23.16 5.32 -23.68
N VAL A 149 21.91 5.69 -23.97
CA VAL A 149 21.45 7.10 -23.80
C VAL A 149 20.97 7.39 -22.36
N THR A 150 20.27 6.44 -21.74
CA THR A 150 19.79 6.57 -20.35
C THR A 150 20.93 6.45 -19.33
N GLY A 151 21.92 5.58 -19.60
CA GLY A 151 23.14 5.46 -18.79
C GLY A 151 23.96 6.76 -18.76
N GLY A 152 24.02 7.49 -19.87
CA GLY A 152 24.72 8.77 -19.97
C GLY A 152 24.08 9.90 -19.15
N ILE A 153 22.74 9.96 -19.10
CA ILE A 153 22.01 10.98 -18.30
C ILE A 153 22.16 10.67 -16.81
N SER A 154 21.96 9.40 -16.41
CA SER A 154 22.07 9.00 -15.00
C SER A 154 23.47 9.26 -14.42
N ALA A 155 24.53 9.05 -15.19
CA ALA A 155 25.91 9.27 -14.74
C ALA A 155 26.25 10.76 -14.52
N ARG A 156 25.56 11.65 -15.23
CA ARG A 156 25.78 13.11 -15.20
C ARG A 156 24.96 13.84 -14.14
N LEU A 157 23.82 13.28 -13.73
CA LEU A 157 22.94 13.93 -12.76
C LEU A 157 23.61 14.11 -11.39
N ARG A 158 23.40 15.28 -10.79
CA ARG A 158 23.76 15.61 -9.41
C ARG A 158 22.57 16.20 -8.67
N CYS A 159 22.40 15.76 -7.43
CA CYS A 159 21.49 16.37 -6.46
C CYS A 159 22.17 17.61 -5.88
N LEU A 160 21.58 18.78 -6.13
CA LEU A 160 22.10 20.08 -5.72
C LEU A 160 21.34 20.56 -4.47
N TYR A 161 22.07 21.00 -3.45
CA TYR A 161 21.48 21.50 -2.21
C TYR A 161 21.90 22.94 -1.93
N PHE A 162 20.92 23.79 -1.70
CA PHE A 162 21.09 25.24 -1.53
C PHE A 162 20.77 25.60 -0.08
N PRO A 163 21.72 26.20 0.67
CA PRO A 163 21.43 26.68 2.01
C PRO A 163 20.48 27.87 1.95
N PRO A 164 19.65 28.13 2.99
CA PRO A 164 18.71 29.25 3.00
C PRO A 164 19.35 30.63 2.78
N SER A 165 20.65 30.75 3.07
CA SER A 165 21.42 31.99 3.00
C SER A 165 22.09 32.24 1.64
N SER A 166 22.04 31.31 0.69
CA SER A 166 22.75 31.44 -0.59
C SER A 166 21.91 30.97 -1.78
N PRO A 167 21.92 31.71 -2.90
CA PRO A 167 21.33 31.24 -4.15
C PRO A 167 22.22 30.23 -4.89
N ARG A 168 23.43 29.93 -4.40
CA ARG A 168 24.33 28.93 -4.97
C ARG A 168 24.25 27.61 -4.19
N PRO A 169 24.34 26.46 -4.86
CA PRO A 169 24.38 25.18 -4.15
C PRO A 169 25.68 25.10 -3.34
N SER A 170 25.60 24.54 -2.13
CA SER A 170 26.78 24.27 -1.30
C SER A 170 27.15 22.79 -1.28
N LEU A 171 26.28 21.90 -1.77
CA LEU A 171 26.51 20.47 -1.85
C LEU A 171 26.03 19.92 -3.19
N HIS A 172 26.84 19.02 -3.76
CA HIS A 172 26.60 18.33 -5.01
C HIS A 172 26.80 16.84 -4.74
N LEU A 173 25.73 16.07 -4.64
CA LEU A 173 25.80 14.64 -4.33
C LEU A 173 25.32 13.81 -5.51
N LEU A 174 25.85 12.60 -5.62
CA LEU A 174 25.33 11.60 -6.55
C LEU A 174 23.92 11.18 -6.11
N PRO A 175 22.99 10.96 -7.07
CA PRO A 175 21.72 10.32 -6.75
C PRO A 175 21.97 8.90 -6.23
N ILE A 176 21.13 8.46 -5.28
CA ILE A 176 21.09 7.07 -4.78
C ILE A 176 20.62 6.15 -5.91
N SER A 177 19.56 6.56 -6.62
CA SER A 177 19.07 5.86 -7.81
C SER A 177 18.29 6.80 -8.72
N VAL A 178 18.20 6.43 -10.00
CA VAL A 178 17.52 7.19 -11.05
C VAL A 178 16.61 6.22 -11.80
N ASP A 179 15.30 6.41 -11.65
CA ASP A 179 14.26 5.69 -12.38
C ASP A 179 13.58 6.66 -13.36
N LEU A 180 14.14 6.77 -14.56
CA LEU A 180 13.60 7.67 -15.59
C LEU A 180 12.26 7.19 -16.15
N SER A 181 11.93 5.90 -16.00
CA SER A 181 10.68 5.33 -16.50
C SER A 181 9.47 5.84 -15.71
N ASP A 182 9.63 5.98 -14.39
CA ASP A 182 8.64 6.58 -13.49
C ASP A 182 8.93 8.07 -13.20
N GLY A 183 10.00 8.63 -13.77
CA GLY A 183 10.41 10.01 -13.53
C GLY A 183 10.81 10.28 -12.08
N ILE A 184 11.43 9.32 -11.41
CA ILE A 184 11.82 9.43 -9.98
C ILE A 184 13.35 9.48 -9.89
N VAL A 185 13.87 10.50 -9.22
CA VAL A 185 15.28 10.55 -8.79
C VAL A 185 15.34 10.51 -7.27
N ARG A 186 16.15 9.60 -6.74
CA ARG A 186 16.40 9.47 -5.31
C ARG A 186 17.73 10.10 -4.97
N CYS A 187 17.70 11.00 -4.00
CA CYS A 187 18.84 11.77 -3.55
C CYS A 187 19.11 11.48 -2.07
N PRO A 188 20.36 11.64 -1.59
CA PRO A 188 20.64 11.69 -0.17
C PRO A 188 19.79 12.74 0.55
N LEU A 189 19.61 12.61 1.87
CA LEU A 189 18.82 13.58 2.61
C LEU A 189 19.45 14.97 2.59
N PRO A 190 18.65 16.03 2.31
CA PRO A 190 19.13 17.39 2.41
C PRO A 190 19.36 17.76 3.89
N PRO A 191 20.35 18.62 4.18
CA PRO A 191 20.40 19.27 5.48
C PRO A 191 19.13 20.10 5.72
N HIS A 192 18.82 20.36 6.99
CA HIS A 192 17.56 20.99 7.38
C HIS A 192 17.34 22.36 6.70
N ARG A 193 16.16 22.56 6.09
CA ARG A 193 15.71 23.75 5.34
C ARG A 193 16.46 24.05 4.04
N PHE A 194 17.28 23.13 3.54
CA PHE A 194 17.93 23.34 2.25
C PHE A 194 16.89 23.22 1.12
N LEU A 195 17.03 24.06 0.11
CA LEU A 195 16.32 23.87 -1.15
C LEU A 195 17.07 22.83 -1.98
N VAL A 196 16.33 22.12 -2.80
CA VAL A 196 16.84 21.00 -3.59
C VAL A 196 16.60 21.23 -5.07
N SER A 197 17.56 20.85 -5.90
CA SER A 197 17.45 20.85 -7.35
C SER A 197 18.27 19.71 -7.96
N LEU A 198 18.21 19.60 -9.30
CA LEU A 198 19.04 18.72 -10.10
C LEU A 198 19.85 19.57 -11.07
N GLY A 199 21.09 19.15 -11.27
CA GLY A 199 21.99 19.73 -12.26
C GLY A 199 22.90 18.68 -12.87
N ASP A 200 23.74 19.13 -13.81
CA ASP A 200 24.84 18.34 -14.35
C ASP A 200 26.03 18.36 -13.39
N GLY A 201 26.85 17.31 -13.42
CA GLY A 201 28.05 17.15 -12.61
C GLY A 201 29.32 17.70 -13.25
N ASP A 202 29.23 18.28 -14.45
CA ASP A 202 30.36 18.81 -15.21
C ASP A 202 30.52 20.32 -14.96
N ASP A 203 31.05 20.68 -13.78
CA ASP A 203 31.60 22.01 -13.49
C ASP A 203 33.06 22.10 -13.97
N SER A 204 33.38 21.59 -15.17
CA SER A 204 34.67 21.89 -15.80
C SER A 204 34.62 23.34 -16.31
N ALA A 205 35.57 24.16 -15.84
CA ALA A 205 35.67 25.60 -16.07
C ALA A 205 35.87 26.02 -17.55
N ASP A 206 35.79 25.09 -18.49
CA ASP A 206 35.90 25.34 -19.93
C ASP A 206 34.53 25.12 -20.56
N GLY A 207 33.80 26.22 -20.78
CA GLY A 207 32.40 26.27 -21.22
C GLY A 207 32.09 25.66 -22.60
N VAL A 208 32.32 24.37 -22.78
CA VAL A 208 32.03 23.60 -23.99
C VAL A 208 31.44 22.23 -23.61
N GLY A 209 30.33 22.24 -22.87
CA GLY A 209 29.50 21.07 -22.60
C GLY A 209 28.07 21.54 -22.37
N GLY A 210 27.08 20.95 -23.04
CA GLY A 210 25.69 21.41 -23.02
C GLY A 210 25.11 21.47 -21.61
N SER A 211 25.16 22.65 -21.00
CA SER A 211 24.68 22.91 -19.64
C SER A 211 23.18 22.66 -19.57
N MET A 212 22.78 21.66 -18.78
CA MET A 212 21.39 21.54 -18.37
C MET A 212 21.11 22.73 -17.45
N LEU A 213 20.27 23.67 -17.91
CA LEU A 213 19.90 24.84 -17.10
C LEU A 213 19.41 24.36 -15.71
N PRO A 214 19.93 24.91 -14.60
CA PRO A 214 19.56 24.45 -13.27
C PRO A 214 18.07 24.62 -13.06
N VAL A 215 17.40 23.53 -12.67
CA VAL A 215 15.98 23.54 -12.34
C VAL A 215 15.78 24.48 -11.15
N ALA A 216 14.67 25.22 -11.12
CA ALA A 216 14.37 26.10 -10.00
C ALA A 216 14.36 25.30 -8.68
N PRO A 217 15.20 25.68 -7.69
CA PRO A 217 15.30 24.93 -6.45
C PRO A 217 14.00 25.06 -5.64
N MET A 218 13.61 23.99 -4.96
CA MET A 218 12.37 23.96 -4.18
C MET A 218 12.58 23.38 -2.79
N LEU A 219 11.69 23.72 -1.86
CA LEU A 219 11.71 23.15 -0.52
C LEU A 219 10.99 21.78 -0.52
N PRO A 220 11.63 20.70 -0.06
CA PRO A 220 11.00 19.39 0.04
C PRO A 220 9.77 19.40 0.97
N ARG A 221 8.71 18.72 0.56
CA ARG A 221 7.54 18.43 1.40
C ARG A 221 7.81 17.23 2.29
N GLN A 222 7.22 17.18 3.47
CA GLN A 222 7.33 16.01 4.35
C GLN A 222 6.38 14.90 3.89
N TRP A 223 6.84 13.64 3.92
CA TRP A 223 6.08 12.48 3.47
C TRP A 223 4.89 12.13 4.39
N ASP A 224 4.97 12.48 5.67
CA ASP A 224 4.02 12.10 6.72
C ASP A 224 2.81 13.05 6.85
N PHE A 225 2.78 14.13 6.07
CA PHE A 225 1.68 15.09 5.99
C PHE A 225 1.48 15.56 4.55
N LEU A 226 0.85 14.70 3.73
CA LEU A 226 0.84 14.84 2.28
C LEU A 226 -0.34 14.10 1.63
N ALA A 227 -1.00 14.72 0.64
CA ALA A 227 -1.79 14.02 -0.36
C ALA A 227 -0.86 13.54 -1.47
N TYR A 228 -0.65 12.23 -1.53
CA TYR A 228 0.48 11.65 -2.25
C TYR A 228 0.08 10.92 -3.54
N ASP A 229 -1.14 10.37 -3.61
CA ASP A 229 -1.67 9.76 -4.83
C ASP A 229 -3.18 10.01 -4.98
N SER A 230 -3.72 9.86 -6.20
CA SER A 230 -5.14 10.02 -6.46
C SER A 230 -5.62 9.39 -7.76
N LEU A 231 -6.82 8.82 -7.69
CA LEU A 231 -7.50 8.14 -8.78
C LEU A 231 -8.86 8.79 -9.02
N LEU A 232 -9.19 9.04 -10.29
CA LEU A 232 -10.51 9.49 -10.71
C LEU A 232 -11.32 8.28 -11.14
N ASP A 233 -12.40 8.00 -10.41
CA ASP A 233 -13.34 6.92 -10.66
C ASP A 233 -14.53 7.45 -11.50
N GLY A 234 -14.54 7.07 -12.78
CA GLY A 234 -15.59 7.48 -13.71
C GLY A 234 -16.93 6.78 -13.48
N ASP A 235 -16.96 5.65 -12.77
CA ASP A 235 -18.18 4.86 -12.60
C ASP A 235 -19.13 5.52 -11.58
N ASP A 236 -18.58 6.21 -10.57
CA ASP A 236 -19.34 6.95 -9.54
C ASP A 236 -19.05 8.45 -9.50
N ASN A 237 -18.26 8.97 -10.46
CA ASN A 237 -17.84 10.36 -10.55
C ASN A 237 -17.14 10.86 -9.26
N SER A 238 -16.35 10.00 -8.63
CA SER A 238 -15.59 10.31 -7.42
C SER A 238 -14.08 10.38 -7.67
N THR A 239 -13.36 11.11 -6.81
CA THR A 239 -11.89 11.14 -6.79
C THR A 239 -11.44 10.49 -5.49
N ILE A 240 -10.69 9.41 -5.57
CA ILE A 240 -10.07 8.76 -4.42
C ILE A 240 -8.72 9.44 -4.21
N VAL A 241 -8.49 9.99 -3.03
CA VAL A 241 -7.25 10.67 -2.65
C VAL A 241 -6.57 9.87 -1.54
N PHE A 242 -5.30 9.56 -1.75
CA PHE A 242 -4.45 8.88 -0.79
C PHE A 242 -3.64 9.91 0.00
N VAL A 243 -3.72 9.86 1.33
CA VAL A 243 -3.23 10.92 2.22
C VAL A 243 -2.52 10.37 3.46
N LYS A 244 -1.45 11.06 3.88
CA LYS A 244 -0.78 10.91 5.17
C LYS A 244 -1.10 12.09 6.09
N GLY A 245 -1.05 11.85 7.40
CA GLY A 245 -1.11 12.90 8.42
C GLY A 245 -2.51 13.25 8.95
N LEU A 246 -3.54 12.45 8.64
CA LEU A 246 -4.88 12.63 9.19
C LEU A 246 -5.10 11.95 10.57
N ASN A 247 -4.16 11.10 11.02
CA ASN A 247 -4.21 10.39 12.32
C ASN A 247 -5.57 9.71 12.59
N LEU A 248 -6.07 8.98 11.59
CA LEU A 248 -7.34 8.26 11.68
C LEU A 248 -7.18 6.96 12.48
N ARG A 249 -8.29 6.45 13.00
CA ARG A 249 -8.30 5.13 13.66
C ARG A 249 -8.15 4.03 12.59
N PRO A 250 -7.30 3.01 12.84
CA PRO A 250 -7.21 1.83 11.98
C PRO A 250 -8.57 1.14 11.81
N GLU A 251 -8.81 0.58 10.63
CA GLU A 251 -9.96 -0.28 10.30
C GLU A 251 -11.34 0.33 10.59
N ARG A 252 -11.44 1.67 10.68
CA ARG A 252 -12.69 2.35 11.01
C ARG A 252 -12.94 3.55 10.10
N LEU A 253 -14.21 3.75 9.81
CA LEU A 253 -14.69 4.97 9.19
C LEU A 253 -14.50 6.17 10.14
N SER A 254 -14.02 7.27 9.59
CA SER A 254 -14.07 8.59 10.22
C SER A 254 -15.34 9.31 9.79
N ASP A 255 -15.70 10.36 10.53
CA ASP A 255 -16.78 11.27 10.14
C ASP A 255 -16.33 12.13 8.96
N ALA A 256 -16.83 11.79 7.77
CA ALA A 256 -16.49 12.47 6.52
C ALA A 256 -16.87 13.96 6.52
N SER A 257 -17.88 14.37 7.31
CA SER A 257 -18.30 15.78 7.39
C SER A 257 -17.20 16.69 7.93
N ARG A 258 -16.22 16.13 8.65
CA ARG A 258 -15.05 16.83 9.19
C ARG A 258 -13.98 17.13 8.13
N TYR A 259 -14.19 16.75 6.88
CA TYR A 259 -13.21 16.91 5.80
C TYR A 259 -13.85 17.53 4.55
N GLU A 260 -13.05 18.30 3.83
CA GLU A 260 -13.36 18.88 2.52
C GLU A 260 -12.29 18.46 1.53
N CYS A 261 -12.69 18.14 0.31
CA CYS A 261 -11.75 17.93 -0.78
C CYS A 261 -11.55 19.24 -1.52
N VAL A 262 -10.31 19.48 -1.96
CA VAL A 262 -9.91 20.75 -2.57
C VAL A 262 -9.20 20.46 -3.88
N PHE A 263 -9.67 21.06 -4.96
CA PHE A 263 -9.16 20.90 -6.32
C PHE A 263 -8.61 22.23 -6.81
N GLY A 264 -7.43 22.22 -7.44
CA GLY A 264 -6.83 23.43 -7.99
C GLY A 264 -5.47 23.19 -8.63
N TRP A 265 -4.95 24.18 -9.35
CA TRP A 265 -3.63 24.11 -9.98
C TRP A 265 -2.49 24.56 -9.05
N ASP A 266 -2.81 25.38 -8.05
CA ASP A 266 -1.84 25.94 -7.10
C ASP A 266 -2.50 26.18 -5.74
N PHE A 267 -2.18 25.33 -4.77
CA PHE A 267 -2.70 25.45 -3.39
C PHE A 267 -2.12 26.64 -2.62
N THR A 268 -1.13 27.35 -3.15
CA THR A 268 -0.66 28.63 -2.59
C THR A 268 -1.56 29.80 -2.98
N ARG A 269 -2.41 29.65 -4.01
CA ARG A 269 -3.33 30.67 -4.52
C ARG A 269 -4.78 30.28 -4.26
N PRO A 270 -5.34 30.61 -3.08
CA PRO A 270 -6.66 30.10 -2.65
C PRO A 270 -7.84 30.54 -3.51
N ARG A 271 -7.72 31.63 -4.29
CA ARG A 271 -8.79 32.17 -5.14
C ARG A 271 -9.24 31.23 -6.26
N TYR A 272 -8.43 30.23 -6.60
CA TYR A 272 -8.67 29.33 -7.73
C TYR A 272 -8.93 27.88 -7.29
N LEU A 273 -9.32 27.71 -6.02
CA LEU A 273 -9.60 26.40 -5.44
C LEU A 273 -11.09 26.11 -5.48
N ILE A 274 -11.44 24.91 -5.93
CA ILE A 274 -12.80 24.37 -5.91
C ILE A 274 -12.88 23.38 -4.76
N THR A 275 -13.88 23.53 -3.90
CA THR A 275 -14.10 22.59 -2.79
C THR A 275 -15.25 21.64 -3.09
N SER A 276 -15.18 20.43 -2.56
CA SER A 276 -16.26 19.46 -2.61
C SER A 276 -16.30 18.60 -1.35
N ASN A 277 -17.40 17.86 -1.17
CA ASN A 277 -17.59 17.02 -0.01
C ASN A 277 -16.71 15.76 -0.08
N ALA A 278 -16.13 15.40 1.07
CA ALA A 278 -15.67 14.04 1.31
C ALA A 278 -16.89 13.12 1.49
N LEU A 279 -16.90 11.99 0.79
CA LEU A 279 -17.94 10.97 0.83
C LEU A 279 -17.61 9.91 1.87
N THR A 280 -16.36 9.42 1.86
CA THR A 280 -15.85 8.46 2.85
C THR A 280 -14.43 8.84 3.24
N VAL A 281 -14.07 8.59 4.49
CA VAL A 281 -12.74 8.87 5.05
C VAL A 281 -12.36 7.71 5.95
N ALA A 282 -11.32 6.97 5.60
CA ALA A 282 -10.81 5.86 6.41
C ALA A 282 -9.35 5.57 6.09
N GLN A 283 -8.57 5.17 7.12
CA GLN A 283 -7.14 4.89 6.97
C GLN A 283 -6.39 6.05 6.27
N GLU A 284 -5.88 5.81 5.06
CA GLU A 284 -5.18 6.81 4.24
C GLU A 284 -6.01 7.20 3.01
N ILE A 285 -7.30 6.88 2.99
CA ILE A 285 -8.16 6.95 1.82
C ILE A 285 -9.29 7.94 2.08
N VAL A 286 -9.40 8.95 1.22
CA VAL A 286 -10.49 9.91 1.20
C VAL A 286 -11.17 9.86 -0.16
N ARG A 287 -12.43 9.43 -0.21
CA ARG A 287 -13.24 9.47 -1.42
C ARG A 287 -13.95 10.81 -1.50
N CYS A 288 -13.74 11.55 -2.57
CA CYS A 288 -14.24 12.90 -2.78
C CYS A 288 -15.29 12.90 -3.89
N ARG A 289 -16.34 13.72 -3.76
CA ARG A 289 -17.19 14.02 -4.90
C ARG A 289 -16.40 14.84 -5.93
N THR A 290 -16.29 14.39 -7.17
CA THR A 290 -15.52 15.13 -8.17
C THR A 290 -16.33 16.30 -8.73
N PRO A 291 -15.81 17.54 -8.73
CA PRO A 291 -16.48 18.66 -9.39
C PRO A 291 -16.64 18.44 -10.89
N LEU A 292 -17.79 18.84 -11.46
CA LEU A 292 -18.09 18.67 -12.89
C LEU A 292 -17.04 19.33 -13.82
N SER A 293 -16.45 20.45 -13.39
CA SER A 293 -15.37 21.12 -14.12
C SER A 293 -14.10 20.28 -14.23
N VAL A 294 -13.81 19.47 -13.22
CA VAL A 294 -12.67 18.54 -13.21
C VAL A 294 -12.99 17.35 -14.12
N LEU A 295 -14.19 16.76 -13.98
CA LEU A 295 -14.64 15.64 -14.83
C LEU A 295 -14.58 15.99 -16.32
N ARG A 296 -15.17 17.12 -16.73
CA ARG A 296 -15.19 17.57 -18.12
C ARG A 296 -13.80 17.72 -18.73
N ARG A 297 -12.82 18.19 -17.94
CA ARG A 297 -11.45 18.36 -18.40
C ARG A 297 -10.77 17.00 -18.65
N HIS A 298 -11.03 16.01 -17.81
CA HIS A 298 -10.49 14.66 -18.01
C HIS A 298 -11.19 13.92 -19.14
N SER A 299 -12.50 14.12 -19.33
CA SER A 299 -13.22 13.56 -20.50
C SER A 299 -12.75 14.16 -21.82
N ALA A 300 -12.48 15.48 -21.87
CA ALA A 300 -11.99 16.14 -23.08
C ALA A 300 -10.54 15.77 -23.44
N ALA A 301 -9.71 15.41 -22.44
CA ALA A 301 -8.34 14.94 -22.65
C ALA A 301 -8.26 13.47 -23.11
N ALA A 302 -9.36 12.71 -23.06
CA ALA A 302 -9.44 11.34 -23.56
C ALA A 302 -9.72 11.28 -25.09
N ASP A 303 -10.17 12.40 -25.69
CA ASP A 303 -10.15 12.57 -27.14
C ASP A 303 -8.71 12.92 -27.55
N ASP A 304 -8.08 12.02 -28.32
CA ASP A 304 -6.66 11.97 -28.72
C ASP A 304 -6.16 13.19 -29.56
N LEU A 305 -6.96 14.25 -29.61
CA LEU A 305 -6.78 15.44 -30.45
C LEU A 305 -6.38 16.70 -29.67
N GLN A 306 -6.28 16.66 -28.33
CA GLN A 306 -5.88 17.84 -27.53
C GLN A 306 -4.56 17.63 -26.78
N PRO A 307 -3.61 18.58 -26.87
CA PRO A 307 -2.40 18.53 -26.07
C PRO A 307 -2.79 18.55 -24.58
N PRO A 308 -2.05 17.82 -23.72
CA PRO A 308 -2.36 17.76 -22.30
C PRO A 308 -2.47 19.18 -21.74
N ALA A 309 -3.52 19.42 -20.95
CA ALA A 309 -3.79 20.74 -20.39
C ALA A 309 -2.52 21.30 -19.73
N LYS A 310 -2.11 22.53 -20.11
CA LYS A 310 -0.89 23.21 -19.67
C LYS A 310 -0.67 23.18 -18.15
N PHE A 311 -1.74 23.01 -17.36
CA PHE A 311 -1.72 22.81 -15.92
C PHE A 311 -2.76 21.76 -15.50
N PRO A 312 -2.35 20.54 -15.13
CA PRO A 312 -3.27 19.53 -14.63
C PRO A 312 -3.80 19.92 -13.25
N VAL A 313 -5.09 19.68 -13.01
CA VAL A 313 -5.72 19.95 -11.72
C VAL A 313 -5.16 19.00 -10.67
N MET A 314 -4.68 19.52 -9.55
CA MET A 314 -4.29 18.73 -8.38
C MET A 314 -5.49 18.59 -7.43
N VAL A 315 -5.41 17.58 -6.57
CA VAL A 315 -6.40 17.35 -5.51
C VAL A 315 -5.71 17.26 -4.15
N SER A 316 -6.37 17.73 -3.11
CA SER A 316 -5.94 17.60 -1.72
C SER A 316 -7.15 17.50 -0.78
N VAL A 317 -6.88 17.26 0.49
CA VAL A 317 -7.88 17.19 1.57
C VAL A 317 -7.58 18.26 2.60
N LYS A 318 -8.65 18.86 3.14
CA LYS A 318 -8.61 19.87 4.19
C LYS A 318 -9.50 19.40 5.34
N ALA A 319 -8.94 19.33 6.55
CA ALA A 319 -9.75 19.12 7.74
C ALA A 319 -10.57 20.39 8.06
N ARG A 320 -11.82 20.24 8.52
CA ARG A 320 -12.66 21.32 9.04
C ARG A 320 -12.35 21.57 10.52
N GLY A 321 -12.48 22.82 10.96
CA GLY A 321 -12.33 23.23 12.37
C GLY A 321 -11.26 24.30 12.58
N ARG A 322 -10.98 24.62 13.85
CA ARG A 322 -9.92 25.58 14.21
C ARG A 322 -8.56 25.02 13.80
N GLY A 323 -7.75 25.83 13.11
CA GLY A 323 -6.47 25.39 12.57
C GLY A 323 -6.57 24.54 11.30
N ALA A 324 -7.71 24.55 10.61
CA ALA A 324 -7.90 23.88 9.32
C ALA A 324 -6.81 24.26 8.30
N ARG A 325 -6.01 23.28 7.90
CA ARG A 325 -5.00 23.42 6.84
C ARG A 325 -5.31 22.44 5.71
N ILE A 326 -5.07 22.89 4.49
CA ILE A 326 -5.08 22.01 3.31
C ILE A 326 -3.79 21.19 3.38
N LEU A 327 -3.87 19.88 3.21
CA LEU A 327 -2.69 19.04 3.09
C LEU A 327 -1.86 19.53 1.89
N PRO A 328 -0.52 19.61 2.01
CA PRO A 328 0.34 19.66 0.84
C PRO A 328 -0.03 18.52 -0.10
N SER A 329 0.07 18.74 -1.41
CA SER A 329 -0.27 17.71 -2.39
C SER A 329 0.82 17.61 -3.45
N VAL A 330 1.08 16.38 -3.87
CA VAL A 330 1.93 16.02 -5.01
C VAL A 330 1.19 15.22 -6.06
N THR A 331 -0.14 15.11 -5.92
CA THR A 331 -0.95 14.22 -6.74
C THR A 331 -1.92 14.95 -7.66
N ARG A 332 -2.18 14.29 -8.78
CA ARG A 332 -3.14 14.68 -9.80
C ARG A 332 -4.05 13.47 -10.06
N PRO A 333 -5.38 13.67 -10.15
CA PRO A 333 -6.30 12.57 -10.40
C PRO A 333 -5.95 11.87 -11.71
N THR A 334 -5.57 10.60 -11.63
CA THR A 334 -5.38 9.75 -12.80
C THR A 334 -6.68 9.02 -13.10
N LEU A 335 -7.17 9.10 -14.34
CA LEU A 335 -8.41 8.44 -14.72
C LEU A 335 -8.26 6.92 -14.66
N LEU A 336 -9.11 6.27 -13.86
CA LEU A 336 -9.24 4.83 -13.88
C LEU A 336 -9.81 4.38 -15.23
N PRO A 337 -9.34 3.27 -15.80
CA PRO A 337 -9.97 2.67 -16.97
C PRO A 337 -11.46 2.46 -16.67
N SER A 338 -12.34 3.11 -17.44
CA SER A 338 -13.77 2.92 -17.26
C SER A 338 -14.16 1.51 -17.69
N GLY A 339 -14.87 0.79 -16.82
CA GLY A 339 -15.43 -0.52 -17.13
C GLY A 339 -16.69 -0.45 -17.98
N GLY A 340 -16.78 0.54 -18.89
CA GLY A 340 -17.99 0.99 -19.59
C GLY A 340 -19.02 -0.12 -19.76
N GLY A 341 -20.11 -0.04 -19.00
CA GLY A 341 -21.29 -0.91 -18.99
C GLY A 341 -21.06 -2.42 -19.18
N LYS A 342 -21.32 -3.26 -18.16
CA LYS A 342 -21.40 -4.73 -18.24
C LYS A 342 -20.36 -5.40 -19.18
N ARG A 343 -19.13 -4.91 -19.27
CA ARG A 343 -18.08 -5.67 -19.96
C ARG A 343 -17.64 -6.80 -19.04
N GLU A 344 -17.69 -8.01 -19.59
CA GLU A 344 -17.11 -9.20 -18.96
C GLU A 344 -15.63 -8.90 -18.66
N ALA A 345 -15.19 -9.25 -17.45
CA ALA A 345 -13.81 -9.02 -17.04
C ALA A 345 -12.87 -9.68 -18.04
N LYS A 346 -11.81 -8.96 -18.47
CA LYS A 346 -10.84 -9.50 -19.43
C LYS A 346 -10.11 -10.72 -18.87
N HIS A 347 -9.90 -10.73 -17.56
CA HIS A 347 -9.18 -11.77 -16.85
C HIS A 347 -10.02 -12.31 -15.70
N ARG A 348 -10.04 -13.63 -15.53
CA ARG A 348 -10.76 -14.30 -14.45
C ARG A 348 -10.03 -14.16 -13.12
N MET A 349 -8.70 -14.26 -13.14
CA MET A 349 -7.87 -14.17 -11.94
C MET A 349 -6.67 -13.26 -12.18
N CYS A 350 -6.51 -12.30 -11.27
CA CYS A 350 -5.34 -11.44 -11.20
C CYS A 350 -4.72 -11.51 -9.81
N ILE A 351 -3.45 -11.11 -9.69
CA ILE A 351 -2.80 -10.92 -8.40
C ILE A 351 -2.26 -9.50 -8.26
N CYS A 352 -2.56 -8.90 -7.10
CA CYS A 352 -1.93 -7.69 -6.60
C CYS A 352 -0.91 -8.08 -5.55
N THR A 353 0.33 -7.61 -5.69
CA THR A 353 1.38 -7.80 -4.68
C THR A 353 2.21 -6.52 -4.53
N MET A 354 2.87 -6.38 -3.39
CA MET A 354 3.77 -5.27 -3.12
C MET A 354 5.15 -5.81 -2.75
N VAL A 355 6.18 -5.36 -3.45
CA VAL A 355 7.53 -5.90 -3.37
C VAL A 355 8.53 -4.82 -2.98
N ARG A 356 9.57 -5.24 -2.25
CA ARG A 356 10.80 -4.47 -2.05
C ARG A 356 11.95 -5.46 -1.99
N ASN A 357 12.86 -5.39 -2.96
CA ASN A 357 14.03 -6.27 -3.04
C ASN A 357 13.67 -7.77 -3.04
N GLN A 358 12.73 -8.17 -3.90
CA GLN A 358 12.26 -9.56 -4.00
C GLN A 358 12.39 -10.14 -5.42
N ALA A 359 13.23 -9.55 -6.27
CA ALA A 359 13.38 -9.94 -7.68
C ALA A 359 13.66 -11.43 -7.86
N ARG A 360 14.45 -12.01 -6.96
CA ARG A 360 14.86 -13.43 -7.01
C ARG A 360 13.70 -14.43 -6.92
N PHE A 361 12.54 -14.01 -6.41
CA PHE A 361 11.37 -14.89 -6.25
C PHE A 361 10.35 -14.72 -7.38
N LEU A 362 10.42 -13.61 -8.13
CA LEU A 362 9.39 -13.24 -9.11
C LEU A 362 9.27 -14.28 -10.23
N THR A 363 10.37 -14.78 -10.78
CA THR A 363 10.33 -15.72 -11.92
C THR A 363 9.62 -17.01 -11.56
N GLU A 364 10.03 -17.68 -10.47
CA GLU A 364 9.38 -18.89 -9.95
C GLU A 364 7.91 -18.63 -9.63
N TRP A 365 7.64 -17.55 -8.89
CA TRP A 365 6.30 -17.22 -8.42
C TRP A 365 5.33 -16.91 -9.56
N ILE A 366 5.72 -16.09 -10.54
CA ILE A 366 4.89 -15.77 -11.72
C ILE A 366 4.67 -17.02 -12.57
N THR A 367 5.74 -17.76 -12.88
CA THR A 367 5.66 -18.95 -13.75
C THR A 367 4.71 -19.99 -13.17
N TYR A 368 4.83 -20.27 -11.88
CA TYR A 368 3.94 -21.20 -11.18
C TYR A 368 2.48 -20.71 -11.20
N HIS A 369 2.23 -19.46 -10.81
CA HIS A 369 0.87 -18.93 -10.73
C HIS A 369 0.20 -18.82 -12.10
N ALA A 370 0.97 -18.52 -13.16
CA ALA A 370 0.50 -18.55 -14.54
C ALA A 370 0.00 -19.93 -14.92
N HIS A 371 0.78 -20.98 -14.61
CA HIS A 371 0.42 -22.35 -14.95
C HIS A 371 -0.89 -22.81 -14.27
N ILE A 372 -1.17 -22.36 -13.03
CA ILE A 372 -2.39 -22.76 -12.33
C ILE A 372 -3.62 -21.91 -12.68
N GLY A 373 -3.48 -20.87 -13.50
CA GLY A 373 -4.61 -20.08 -14.04
C GLY A 373 -4.68 -18.62 -13.58
N VAL A 374 -3.59 -18.02 -13.10
CA VAL A 374 -3.49 -16.56 -12.95
C VAL A 374 -3.13 -15.95 -14.30
N GLU A 375 -3.81 -14.87 -14.67
CA GLU A 375 -3.72 -14.34 -16.04
C GLU A 375 -3.09 -12.95 -16.12
N ARG A 376 -2.94 -12.26 -14.98
CA ARG A 376 -2.39 -10.90 -14.91
C ARG A 376 -1.86 -10.54 -13.52
N TRP A 377 -0.77 -9.78 -13.50
CA TRP A 377 -0.10 -9.33 -12.27
C TRP A 377 0.03 -7.81 -12.20
N PHE A 378 -0.19 -7.30 -10.99
CA PHE A 378 0.05 -5.92 -10.62
C PHE A 378 1.10 -5.90 -9.52
N ILE A 379 2.35 -5.62 -9.90
CA ILE A 379 3.51 -5.56 -9.01
C ILE A 379 3.69 -4.12 -8.53
N TYR A 380 3.39 -3.85 -7.27
CA TYR A 380 3.63 -2.55 -6.64
C TYR A 380 5.05 -2.54 -6.08
N ASP A 381 5.95 -1.83 -6.74
CA ASP A 381 7.36 -1.76 -6.35
C ASP A 381 7.57 -0.63 -5.34
N ASN A 382 7.87 -1.00 -4.09
CA ASN A 382 8.11 -0.08 -2.97
C ASN A 382 9.60 0.25 -2.81
N ASN A 383 10.16 0.85 -3.86
CA ASN A 383 11.57 1.26 -3.94
C ASN A 383 12.54 0.07 -3.82
N SER A 384 12.39 -0.92 -4.70
CA SER A 384 13.39 -1.95 -4.88
C SER A 384 14.68 -1.38 -5.47
N GLU A 385 15.80 -1.93 -5.04
CA GLU A 385 17.17 -1.63 -5.48
C GLU A 385 17.79 -2.82 -6.25
N ASP A 386 17.10 -3.95 -6.27
CA ASP A 386 17.48 -5.15 -7.02
C ASP A 386 16.92 -5.14 -8.46
N SER A 387 17.04 -6.26 -9.15
CA SER A 387 16.66 -6.40 -10.57
C SER A 387 15.15 -6.56 -10.82
N ALA A 388 14.27 -6.17 -9.89
CA ALA A 388 12.83 -6.40 -10.01
C ALA A 388 12.22 -5.81 -11.30
N GLU A 389 12.64 -4.60 -11.69
CA GLU A 389 12.23 -3.97 -12.94
C GLU A 389 12.64 -4.79 -14.17
N HIS A 390 13.85 -5.34 -14.16
CA HIS A 390 14.34 -6.19 -15.23
C HIS A 390 13.53 -7.49 -15.33
N ILE A 391 13.25 -8.15 -14.20
CA ILE A 391 12.43 -9.36 -14.19
C ILE A 391 11.02 -9.09 -14.70
N VAL A 392 10.38 -7.98 -14.29
CA VAL A 392 9.05 -7.62 -14.81
C VAL A 392 9.07 -7.41 -16.32
N ARG A 393 10.13 -6.81 -16.88
CA ARG A 393 10.28 -6.65 -18.34
C ARG A 393 10.45 -7.99 -19.06
N VAL A 394 11.28 -8.88 -18.53
CA VAL A 394 11.48 -10.22 -19.12
C VAL A 394 10.21 -11.06 -19.06
N MET A 395 9.37 -10.84 -18.04
CA MET A 395 8.12 -11.58 -17.82
C MET A 395 6.88 -10.85 -18.41
N GLU A 396 7.07 -9.92 -19.36
CA GLU A 396 5.96 -9.12 -19.90
C GLU A 396 4.90 -9.97 -20.63
N ASP A 397 5.30 -11.09 -21.24
CA ASP A 397 4.43 -12.06 -21.91
C ASP A 397 3.38 -12.68 -20.97
N TYR A 398 3.62 -12.64 -19.65
CA TYR A 398 2.66 -13.06 -18.62
C TYR A 398 1.66 -11.96 -18.24
N ASN A 399 1.53 -10.85 -18.97
CA ASN A 399 0.71 -9.69 -18.58
C ASN A 399 1.11 -9.11 -17.21
N VAL A 400 2.41 -9.04 -16.92
CA VAL A 400 2.92 -8.48 -15.66
C VAL A 400 3.10 -6.98 -15.82
N THR A 401 2.55 -6.21 -14.87
CA THR A 401 2.72 -4.76 -14.85
C THR A 401 3.39 -4.31 -13.56
N ARG A 402 4.43 -3.48 -13.67
CA ARG A 402 5.04 -2.79 -12.53
C ARG A 402 4.38 -1.43 -12.33
N HIS A 403 4.19 -1.06 -11.08
CA HIS A 403 3.81 0.28 -10.68
C HIS A 403 4.72 0.75 -9.55
N ALA A 404 5.47 1.83 -9.77
CA ALA A 404 6.23 2.45 -8.70
C ALA A 404 5.27 2.96 -7.61
N TRP A 405 5.47 2.46 -6.39
CA TRP A 405 4.68 2.85 -5.23
C TRP A 405 5.63 3.26 -4.11
N PRO A 406 6.26 4.45 -4.21
CA PRO A 406 7.39 4.79 -3.37
C PRO A 406 7.03 5.11 -1.91
N TRP A 407 5.74 5.08 -1.55
CA TRP A 407 5.21 5.66 -0.32
C TRP A 407 5.47 4.80 0.93
N VAL A 408 5.88 5.43 2.04
CA VAL A 408 6.28 4.75 3.28
C VAL A 408 5.09 4.21 4.06
N LYS A 409 5.14 2.92 4.45
CA LYS A 409 4.12 2.27 5.30
C LYS A 409 2.71 2.47 4.72
N THR A 410 2.50 2.06 3.48
CA THR A 410 1.26 2.32 2.72
C THR A 410 0.71 1.05 2.07
N GLN A 411 0.91 -0.12 2.69
CA GLN A 411 0.53 -1.39 2.07
C GLN A 411 -0.98 -1.48 1.80
N GLU A 412 -1.83 -1.12 2.77
CA GLU A 412 -3.29 -1.14 2.63
C GLU A 412 -3.75 -0.13 1.57
N ALA A 413 -3.11 1.03 1.51
CA ALA A 413 -3.38 2.04 0.50
C ALA A 413 -2.98 1.56 -0.90
N GLY A 414 -1.81 0.92 -1.04
CA GLY A 414 -1.36 0.35 -2.31
C GLY A 414 -2.24 -0.80 -2.78
N PHE A 415 -2.73 -1.64 -1.87
CA PHE A 415 -3.71 -2.68 -2.21
C PHE A 415 -5.08 -2.12 -2.58
N ALA A 416 -5.56 -1.08 -1.89
CA ALA A 416 -6.77 -0.38 -2.32
C ALA A 416 -6.60 0.28 -3.70
N HIS A 417 -5.46 0.90 -3.97
CA HIS A 417 -5.11 1.46 -5.27
C HIS A 417 -5.07 0.36 -6.35
N CYS A 418 -4.48 -0.80 -6.04
CA CYS A 418 -4.43 -1.96 -6.93
C CYS A 418 -5.82 -2.52 -7.24
N ALA A 419 -6.65 -2.69 -6.22
CA ALA A 419 -8.02 -3.19 -6.37
C ALA A 419 -8.84 -2.32 -7.32
N LEU A 420 -8.74 -0.99 -7.19
CA LEU A 420 -9.41 -0.03 -8.07
C LEU A 420 -8.92 -0.15 -9.52
N ARG A 421 -7.61 -0.28 -9.74
CA ARG A 421 -7.02 -0.45 -11.08
C ARG A 421 -7.35 -1.78 -11.73
N ALA A 422 -7.42 -2.84 -10.92
CA ALA A 422 -7.76 -4.18 -11.38
C ALA A 422 -9.26 -4.33 -11.70
N ARG A 423 -10.12 -3.49 -11.10
CA ARG A 423 -11.59 -3.60 -11.19
C ARG A 423 -12.15 -3.74 -12.61
N ALA A 424 -11.61 -2.99 -13.57
CA ALA A 424 -12.10 -3.02 -14.95
C ALA A 424 -11.56 -4.21 -15.76
N ALA A 425 -10.51 -4.88 -15.28
CA ALA A 425 -9.80 -5.92 -16.02
C ALA A 425 -9.95 -7.32 -15.43
N CYS A 426 -10.30 -7.43 -14.14
CA CYS A 426 -10.18 -8.66 -13.36
C CYS A 426 -11.49 -8.97 -12.63
N GLU A 427 -11.97 -10.21 -12.76
CA GLU A 427 -13.13 -10.70 -12.03
C GLU A 427 -12.78 -10.97 -10.56
N TRP A 428 -11.67 -11.70 -10.35
CA TRP A 428 -11.12 -12.00 -9.03
C TRP A 428 -9.69 -11.47 -8.91
N VAL A 429 -9.35 -10.97 -7.72
CA VAL A 429 -8.03 -10.43 -7.41
C VAL A 429 -7.52 -11.01 -6.10
N GLY A 430 -6.41 -11.73 -6.16
CA GLY A 430 -5.67 -12.20 -4.98
C GLY A 430 -4.73 -11.14 -4.43
N PHE A 431 -4.66 -11.02 -3.10
CA PHE A 431 -3.74 -10.11 -2.39
C PHE A 431 -2.77 -10.93 -1.55
N MET A 432 -1.63 -11.28 -2.14
CA MET A 432 -0.65 -12.19 -1.56
C MET A 432 0.78 -11.75 -1.83
N ASP A 433 1.69 -12.17 -0.95
CA ASP A 433 3.12 -11.85 -1.04
C ASP A 433 3.82 -12.80 -2.03
N VAL A 434 5.01 -12.42 -2.51
CA VAL A 434 5.77 -13.23 -3.48
C VAL A 434 6.39 -14.51 -2.89
N ASP A 435 6.36 -14.64 -1.56
CA ASP A 435 6.70 -15.87 -0.84
C ASP A 435 5.45 -16.76 -0.57
N GLU A 436 4.31 -16.48 -1.21
CA GLU A 436 3.03 -17.17 -1.01
C GLU A 436 2.53 -17.84 -2.28
N PHE A 437 2.31 -19.15 -2.20
CA PHE A 437 1.96 -20.00 -3.34
C PHE A 437 0.59 -20.65 -3.15
N LEU A 438 -0.35 -20.36 -4.06
CA LEU A 438 -1.64 -21.04 -4.10
C LEU A 438 -1.43 -22.51 -4.46
N TYR A 439 -1.86 -23.43 -3.61
CA TYR A 439 -1.75 -24.86 -3.83
C TYR A 439 -3.14 -25.51 -3.82
N LEU A 440 -3.51 -26.18 -4.91
CA LEU A 440 -4.72 -27.02 -4.97
C LEU A 440 -4.30 -28.49 -4.77
N PRO A 441 -4.70 -29.16 -3.67
CA PRO A 441 -4.27 -30.53 -3.41
C PRO A 441 -4.81 -31.56 -4.41
N SER A 442 -6.02 -31.36 -4.92
CA SER A 442 -6.58 -32.23 -5.97
C SER A 442 -5.92 -31.91 -7.32
N PRO A 443 -5.33 -32.91 -8.01
CA PRO A 443 -4.68 -32.71 -9.30
C PRO A 443 -5.67 -32.46 -10.44
N GLU A 444 -6.94 -32.87 -10.30
CA GLU A 444 -7.99 -32.65 -11.30
C GLU A 444 -8.58 -31.25 -11.25
N LEU A 445 -8.34 -30.50 -10.16
CA LEU A 445 -8.96 -29.20 -9.93
C LEU A 445 -8.09 -28.04 -10.42
N SER A 446 -8.64 -27.19 -11.29
CA SER A 446 -8.00 -25.94 -11.69
C SER A 446 -8.48 -24.75 -10.85
N LEU A 447 -7.68 -23.69 -10.78
CA LEU A 447 -8.09 -22.43 -10.13
C LEU A 447 -9.32 -21.85 -10.82
N HIS A 448 -9.40 -21.96 -12.15
CA HIS A 448 -10.56 -21.49 -12.90
C HIS A 448 -11.85 -22.23 -12.54
N ASP A 449 -11.80 -23.54 -12.29
CA ASP A 449 -12.99 -24.31 -11.88
C ASP A 449 -13.51 -23.81 -10.53
N VAL A 450 -12.60 -23.59 -9.57
CA VAL A 450 -12.95 -23.03 -8.25
C VAL A 450 -13.61 -21.67 -8.42
N LEU A 451 -12.96 -20.75 -9.13
CA LEU A 451 -13.48 -19.39 -9.31
C LEU A 451 -14.81 -19.37 -10.06
N LYS A 452 -14.93 -20.14 -11.16
CA LYS A 452 -16.14 -20.23 -11.97
C LYS A 452 -17.34 -20.74 -11.15
N ASN A 453 -17.12 -21.71 -10.28
CA ASN A 453 -18.17 -22.22 -9.39
C ASN A 453 -18.74 -21.11 -8.50
N TYR A 454 -17.87 -20.27 -7.92
CA TYR A 454 -18.32 -19.13 -7.11
C TYR A 454 -18.93 -18.00 -7.95
N SER A 455 -18.36 -17.72 -9.12
CA SER A 455 -18.89 -16.75 -10.07
C SER A 455 -20.33 -17.05 -10.50
N MET A 456 -20.60 -18.30 -10.88
CA MET A 456 -21.89 -18.69 -11.42
C MET A 456 -22.87 -19.17 -10.35
N GLY A 457 -22.41 -19.96 -9.38
CA GLY A 457 -23.26 -20.60 -8.37
C GLY A 457 -23.55 -19.72 -7.16
N PHE A 458 -22.65 -18.78 -6.85
CA PHE A 458 -22.71 -17.99 -5.61
C PHE A 458 -22.40 -16.50 -5.86
N PRO A 459 -23.24 -15.78 -6.63
CA PRO A 459 -22.93 -14.41 -7.06
C PRO A 459 -22.78 -13.40 -5.91
N HIS A 460 -23.32 -13.70 -4.72
CA HIS A 460 -23.20 -12.90 -3.51
C HIS A 460 -21.90 -13.17 -2.71
N VAL A 461 -21.12 -14.18 -3.09
CA VAL A 461 -19.79 -14.44 -2.52
C VAL A 461 -18.77 -13.61 -3.28
N ALA A 462 -18.10 -12.71 -2.57
CA ALA A 462 -17.11 -11.80 -3.14
C ALA A 462 -15.73 -11.89 -2.49
N GLU A 463 -15.54 -12.80 -1.53
CA GLU A 463 -14.25 -13.03 -0.88
C GLU A 463 -14.08 -14.52 -0.58
N LEU A 464 -12.97 -15.09 -1.07
CA LEU A 464 -12.55 -16.47 -0.79
C LEU A 464 -11.36 -16.42 0.17
N ARG A 465 -11.56 -16.83 1.42
CA ARG A 465 -10.52 -16.87 2.45
C ARG A 465 -9.81 -18.21 2.45
N THR A 466 -8.54 -18.19 2.12
CA THR A 466 -7.70 -19.39 1.96
C THR A 466 -6.70 -19.47 3.11
N VAL A 467 -6.64 -20.63 3.77
CA VAL A 467 -5.76 -20.86 4.92
C VAL A 467 -4.29 -20.94 4.48
N CYS A 468 -3.38 -20.40 5.29
CA CYS A 468 -1.94 -20.45 5.04
C CYS A 468 -1.20 -21.50 5.87
N HIS A 469 -0.35 -22.27 5.21
CA HIS A 469 0.65 -23.14 5.84
C HIS A 469 2.01 -22.46 5.83
N THR A 470 2.64 -22.36 7.00
CA THR A 470 3.89 -21.62 7.16
C THR A 470 5.10 -22.54 7.06
N PHE A 471 5.92 -22.35 6.03
CA PHE A 471 7.10 -23.15 5.74
C PHE A 471 8.36 -22.56 6.38
N GLY A 472 9.26 -23.48 6.77
CA GLY A 472 10.55 -23.23 7.39
C GLY A 472 11.75 -23.53 6.48
N PRO A 473 12.99 -23.31 6.97
CA PRO A 473 14.19 -23.44 6.15
C PRO A 473 14.48 -24.88 5.72
N SER A 474 13.81 -25.88 6.32
CA SER A 474 13.87 -27.28 5.88
C SER A 474 15.28 -27.88 5.89
N GLY A 475 16.13 -27.46 6.82
CA GLY A 475 17.53 -27.87 6.93
C GLY A 475 18.51 -26.99 6.14
N HIS A 476 18.02 -26.06 5.31
CA HIS A 476 18.86 -25.24 4.46
C HIS A 476 19.45 -24.03 5.21
N ARG A 477 20.76 -23.82 5.01
CA ARG A 477 21.50 -22.64 5.51
C ARG A 477 21.55 -21.50 4.50
N ALA A 478 21.41 -21.83 3.22
CA ALA A 478 21.33 -20.90 2.12
C ALA A 478 20.03 -21.14 1.31
N PRO A 479 19.53 -20.16 0.57
CA PRO A 479 18.40 -20.29 -0.34
C PRO A 479 18.63 -21.45 -1.31
N PRO A 480 17.64 -22.33 -1.50
CA PRO A 480 17.74 -23.40 -2.48
C PRO A 480 17.97 -22.81 -3.87
N PRO A 481 18.96 -23.33 -4.64
CA PRO A 481 19.23 -22.84 -5.99
C PRO A 481 18.05 -23.09 -6.93
N ASP A 482 17.31 -24.19 -6.73
CA ASP A 482 16.16 -24.57 -7.55
C ASP A 482 14.85 -23.91 -7.11
N GLY A 483 14.88 -22.88 -6.26
CA GLY A 483 13.69 -22.14 -5.84
C GLY A 483 13.06 -22.59 -4.51
N VAL A 484 12.14 -21.77 -4.00
CA VAL A 484 11.56 -21.94 -2.66
C VAL A 484 10.66 -23.17 -2.59
N THR A 485 9.93 -23.47 -3.67
CA THR A 485 9.04 -24.64 -3.74
C THR A 485 9.79 -25.95 -3.77
N MET A 486 11.04 -25.94 -4.24
CA MET A 486 11.88 -27.12 -4.39
C MET A 486 12.61 -27.50 -3.10
N GLY A 487 13.19 -26.51 -2.40
CA GLY A 487 13.99 -26.78 -1.21
C GLY A 487 13.24 -26.70 0.12
N TYR A 488 12.21 -25.86 0.24
CA TYR A 488 11.49 -25.71 1.49
C TYR A 488 10.29 -26.66 1.57
N THR A 489 10.50 -27.84 2.17
CA THR A 489 9.48 -28.91 2.28
C THR A 489 9.12 -29.28 3.72
N CYS A 490 9.39 -28.39 4.67
CA CYS A 490 9.01 -28.51 6.06
C CYS A 490 8.16 -27.31 6.46
N ARG A 491 7.11 -27.56 7.24
CA ARG A 491 6.24 -26.51 7.75
C ARG A 491 5.83 -26.73 9.20
N MET A 492 5.27 -25.68 9.78
CA MET A 492 4.56 -25.75 11.06
C MET A 492 3.26 -26.56 10.89
N ALA A 493 2.84 -27.27 11.94
CA ALA A 493 1.64 -28.10 11.94
C ALA A 493 0.37 -27.26 11.93
N SER A 494 0.34 -26.22 12.77
CA SER A 494 -0.79 -25.29 12.84
C SER A 494 -0.73 -24.26 11.72
N PRO A 495 -1.81 -24.07 10.95
CA PRO A 495 -1.86 -23.02 9.95
C PRO A 495 -1.93 -21.62 10.59
N GLU A 496 -1.50 -20.61 9.83
CA GLU A 496 -1.59 -19.20 10.19
C GLU A 496 -2.91 -18.56 9.67
N ARG A 497 -2.97 -17.22 9.68
CA ARG A 497 -4.12 -16.44 9.17
C ARG A 497 -4.35 -16.73 7.68
N HIS A 498 -5.54 -16.40 7.19
CA HIS A 498 -5.91 -16.58 5.79
C HIS A 498 -5.38 -15.45 4.89
N LYS A 499 -5.33 -15.72 3.58
CA LYS A 499 -5.31 -14.67 2.53
C LYS A 499 -6.62 -14.69 1.78
N SER A 500 -6.91 -13.61 1.06
CA SER A 500 -8.16 -13.50 0.33
C SER A 500 -7.97 -13.27 -1.16
N ILE A 501 -8.88 -13.91 -1.90
CA ILE A 501 -9.16 -13.61 -3.31
C ILE A 501 -10.53 -12.94 -3.34
N ILE A 502 -10.60 -11.73 -3.87
CA ILE A 502 -11.82 -10.90 -3.79
C ILE A 502 -12.33 -10.48 -5.16
N ARG A 503 -13.62 -10.14 -5.24
CA ARG A 503 -14.18 -9.42 -6.38
C ARG A 503 -14.07 -7.91 -6.17
N PRO A 504 -13.27 -7.18 -6.97
CA PRO A 504 -13.03 -5.75 -6.76
C PRO A 504 -14.30 -4.90 -6.92
N GLU A 505 -15.29 -5.35 -7.70
CA GLU A 505 -16.59 -4.69 -7.89
C GLU A 505 -17.47 -4.67 -6.61
N ALA A 506 -17.25 -5.62 -5.71
CA ALA A 506 -18.01 -5.79 -4.48
C ALA A 506 -17.40 -5.07 -3.27
N LEU A 507 -16.29 -4.35 -3.46
CA LEU A 507 -15.61 -3.63 -2.39
C LEU A 507 -16.40 -2.44 -1.88
N SER A 508 -16.40 -2.25 -0.56
CA SER A 508 -17.00 -1.07 0.07
C SER A 508 -16.39 0.22 -0.49
N PRO A 509 -17.17 1.30 -0.70
CA PRO A 509 -16.64 2.60 -1.12
C PRO A 509 -15.59 3.19 -0.17
N SER A 510 -15.50 2.71 1.07
CA SER A 510 -14.45 3.12 2.01
C SER A 510 -13.07 2.51 1.71
N LEU A 511 -13.04 1.39 0.99
CA LEU A 511 -11.84 0.59 0.69
C LEU A 511 -11.04 0.15 1.93
N ILE A 512 -11.68 0.12 3.09
CA ILE A 512 -11.04 -0.36 4.33
C ILE A 512 -10.56 -1.79 4.11
N ASN A 513 -9.29 -2.02 4.44
CA ASN A 513 -8.69 -3.34 4.35
C ASN A 513 -7.65 -3.56 5.46
N VAL A 514 -7.41 -4.83 5.75
CA VAL A 514 -6.41 -5.30 6.72
C VAL A 514 -5.41 -6.18 5.98
N VAL A 515 -4.77 -5.60 4.96
CA VAL A 515 -3.78 -6.19 4.06
C VAL A 515 -4.36 -7.31 3.17
N HIS A 516 -4.89 -8.38 3.76
CA HIS A 516 -5.34 -9.55 3.01
C HIS A 516 -6.85 -9.77 3.00
N HIS A 517 -7.64 -8.85 3.54
CA HIS A 517 -9.09 -8.84 3.34
C HIS A 517 -9.62 -7.41 3.31
N PHE A 518 -10.74 -7.23 2.62
CA PHE A 518 -11.39 -5.94 2.42
C PHE A 518 -12.79 -5.94 3.02
N HIS A 519 -13.25 -4.76 3.45
CA HIS A 519 -14.67 -4.58 3.73
C HIS A 519 -15.46 -4.63 2.42
N LEU A 520 -16.48 -5.49 2.39
CA LEU A 520 -17.37 -5.65 1.25
C LEU A 520 -18.57 -4.69 1.35
N LYS A 521 -19.25 -4.47 0.22
CA LYS A 521 -20.57 -3.82 0.17
C LYS A 521 -21.62 -4.71 0.84
N ASP A 522 -22.69 -4.07 1.32
CA ASP A 522 -23.84 -4.78 1.87
C ASP A 522 -24.40 -5.79 0.86
N GLY A 523 -24.77 -6.98 1.36
CA GLY A 523 -25.28 -8.08 0.53
C GLY A 523 -24.21 -9.02 -0.03
N PHE A 524 -22.92 -8.65 0.06
CA PHE A 524 -21.81 -9.55 -0.27
C PHE A 524 -21.20 -10.17 0.98
N GLN A 525 -20.68 -11.39 0.83
CA GLN A 525 -20.05 -12.12 1.93
C GLN A 525 -18.76 -12.83 1.52
N TYR A 526 -18.02 -13.26 2.55
CA TYR A 526 -16.87 -14.14 2.40
C TYR A 526 -17.23 -15.59 2.66
N VAL A 527 -16.44 -16.51 2.11
CA VAL A 527 -16.46 -17.93 2.47
C VAL A 527 -15.04 -18.38 2.81
N ASN A 528 -14.93 -19.33 3.74
CA ASN A 528 -13.65 -19.98 4.02
C ASN A 528 -13.49 -21.17 3.08
N MET A 529 -12.37 -21.22 2.38
CA MET A 529 -12.06 -22.31 1.46
C MET A 529 -11.73 -23.58 2.23
N ASP A 530 -12.27 -24.71 1.74
CA ASP A 530 -11.91 -26.02 2.25
C ASP A 530 -10.44 -26.33 1.92
N ARG A 531 -9.72 -26.92 2.89
CA ARG A 531 -8.28 -27.18 2.76
C ARG A 531 -7.96 -28.24 1.70
N GLY A 532 -8.90 -29.12 1.36
CA GLY A 532 -8.77 -30.07 0.25
C GLY A 532 -8.95 -29.43 -1.12
N VAL A 533 -9.56 -28.24 -1.18
CA VAL A 533 -9.79 -27.48 -2.41
C VAL A 533 -8.61 -26.56 -2.71
N MET A 534 -8.26 -25.69 -1.77
CA MET A 534 -7.22 -24.68 -1.97
C MET A 534 -6.61 -24.25 -0.63
N VAL A 535 -5.29 -24.17 -0.59
CA VAL A 535 -4.49 -23.62 0.52
C VAL A 535 -3.41 -22.68 -0.03
N ILE A 536 -2.75 -21.93 0.85
CA ILE A 536 -1.57 -21.16 0.50
C ILE A 536 -0.37 -21.70 1.26
N ASN A 537 0.70 -22.01 0.54
CA ASN A 537 2.00 -22.28 1.14
C ASN A 537 2.77 -20.98 1.27
N HIS A 538 2.99 -20.54 2.50
CA HIS A 538 3.72 -19.32 2.84
C HIS A 538 5.15 -19.66 3.26
N TYR A 539 6.11 -19.37 2.40
CA TYR A 539 7.55 -19.53 2.65
C TYR A 539 8.12 -18.41 3.53
N LYS A 540 7.52 -18.27 4.71
CA LYS A 540 7.76 -17.16 5.64
C LYS A 540 9.16 -17.18 6.26
N TYR A 541 9.62 -18.37 6.68
CA TYR A 541 10.89 -18.56 7.39
C TYR A 541 11.89 -19.24 6.48
N GLN A 542 12.41 -18.49 5.51
CA GLN A 542 13.45 -18.97 4.60
C GLN A 542 14.82 -19.07 5.29
N ALA A 543 15.84 -19.48 4.54
CA ALA A 543 17.23 -19.45 4.99
C ALA A 543 17.61 -18.07 5.57
N TRP A 544 18.49 -18.06 6.57
CA TRP A 544 18.75 -16.87 7.38
C TRP A 544 19.16 -15.65 6.55
N GLU A 545 19.99 -15.84 5.53
CA GLU A 545 20.46 -14.75 4.67
C GLU A 545 19.34 -13.99 3.96
N VAL A 546 18.21 -14.64 3.68
CA VAL A 546 17.01 -13.99 3.14
C VAL A 546 16.15 -13.47 4.29
N PHE A 547 15.93 -14.28 5.32
CA PHE A 547 15.04 -13.89 6.41
C PHE A 547 15.52 -12.62 7.13
N LYS A 548 16.83 -12.42 7.29
CA LYS A 548 17.42 -11.25 7.95
C LYS A 548 17.03 -9.93 7.28
N GLU A 549 16.70 -9.92 5.99
CA GLU A 549 16.25 -8.72 5.28
C GLU A 549 14.98 -8.13 5.90
N LYS A 550 14.15 -8.97 6.55
CA LYS A 550 12.93 -8.55 7.26
C LYS A 550 13.21 -7.60 8.44
N PHE A 551 14.46 -7.48 8.91
CA PHE A 551 14.89 -6.53 9.95
C PHE A 551 15.23 -5.14 9.40
N TYR A 552 15.48 -5.00 8.09
CA TYR A 552 16.06 -3.78 7.52
C TYR A 552 15.05 -2.80 6.92
N ARG A 553 13.74 -3.15 6.95
CA ARG A 553 12.52 -2.33 6.81
C ARG A 553 11.43 -3.17 6.16
N ARG A 554 10.24 -3.18 6.76
CA ARG A 554 9.06 -3.75 6.11
C ARG A 554 8.17 -2.67 5.52
N VAL A 555 7.51 -3.04 4.43
CA VAL A 555 6.60 -2.20 3.66
C VAL A 555 5.21 -2.09 4.33
N ALA A 556 4.86 -3.06 5.18
CA ALA A 556 3.57 -3.17 5.86
C ALA A 556 3.35 -2.11 6.95
N THR A 557 2.12 -1.61 7.05
CA THR A 557 1.73 -0.52 7.97
C THR A 557 1.61 -0.99 9.42
N TYR A 558 1.28 -2.26 9.64
CA TYR A 558 1.04 -2.84 10.98
C TYR A 558 2.19 -3.68 11.55
N VAL A 559 3.29 -3.87 10.81
CA VAL A 559 4.42 -4.61 11.36
C VAL A 559 5.25 -3.67 12.21
N ALA A 560 5.33 -3.98 13.51
CA ALA A 560 6.22 -3.29 14.43
C ALA A 560 7.63 -3.26 13.83
N ASP A 561 8.30 -2.11 13.94
CA ASP A 561 9.71 -2.04 13.60
C ASP A 561 10.42 -3.16 14.37
N TRP A 562 11.17 -4.02 13.70
CA TRP A 562 11.82 -5.14 14.35
C TRP A 562 12.86 -4.66 15.36
N GLN A 563 13.32 -3.42 15.23
CA GLN A 563 14.22 -2.76 16.18
C GLN A 563 13.50 -2.28 17.45
N ASP A 564 12.17 -2.23 17.45
CA ASP A 564 11.36 -1.81 18.59
C ASP A 564 11.27 -2.93 19.64
N GLU A 565 11.47 -2.61 20.92
CA GLU A 565 11.39 -3.57 22.01
C GLU A 565 9.95 -3.78 22.52
N GLU A 566 9.01 -2.88 22.22
CA GLU A 566 7.65 -2.89 22.79
C GLU A 566 6.83 -4.11 22.36
N ASN A 567 7.16 -4.75 21.23
CA ASN A 567 6.34 -5.81 20.61
C ASN A 567 7.07 -7.14 20.38
N VAL A 568 8.14 -7.43 21.14
CA VAL A 568 8.96 -8.66 20.98
C VAL A 568 8.13 -9.95 21.07
N GLY A 569 7.10 -9.99 21.91
CA GLY A 569 6.22 -11.15 22.09
C GLY A 569 5.03 -11.24 21.12
N SER A 570 4.90 -10.33 20.14
CA SER A 570 3.77 -10.36 19.20
C SER A 570 3.81 -11.60 18.29
N LYS A 571 2.63 -12.11 17.93
CA LYS A 571 2.46 -13.13 16.88
C LYS A 571 2.93 -12.66 15.49
N ASP A 572 3.13 -11.37 15.31
CA ASP A 572 3.64 -10.78 14.06
C ASP A 572 5.17 -10.88 13.96
N ARG A 573 5.84 -11.28 15.06
CA ARG A 573 7.26 -11.58 15.10
C ARG A 573 7.53 -13.09 15.02
N ALA A 574 8.74 -13.39 14.61
CA ALA A 574 9.22 -14.76 14.46
C ALA A 574 9.50 -15.31 15.86
N PRO A 575 8.92 -16.47 16.21
CA PRO A 575 9.08 -17.04 17.54
C PRO A 575 10.55 -17.24 17.91
N GLY A 576 10.92 -16.74 19.10
CA GLY A 576 12.28 -16.90 19.64
C GLY A 576 13.35 -16.06 18.96
N LEU A 577 12.99 -14.99 18.25
CA LEU A 577 13.91 -13.97 17.75
C LEU A 577 13.74 -12.64 18.49
N GLY A 578 14.87 -11.98 18.78
CA GLY A 578 14.91 -10.64 19.37
C GLY A 578 14.79 -9.54 18.31
N THR A 579 15.29 -8.35 18.66
CA THR A 579 15.23 -7.15 17.80
C THR A 579 16.41 -6.99 16.84
N LYS A 580 17.41 -7.87 16.95
CA LYS A 580 18.65 -7.82 16.17
C LYS A 580 18.70 -8.94 15.15
N ALA A 581 19.29 -8.63 13.99
CA ALA A 581 19.56 -9.60 12.93
C ALA A 581 20.76 -10.50 13.28
N VAL A 582 20.60 -11.36 14.30
CA VAL A 582 21.58 -12.39 14.68
C VAL A 582 21.01 -13.77 14.41
N GLU A 583 21.74 -14.60 13.65
CA GLU A 583 21.30 -15.96 13.29
C GLU A 583 21.28 -16.88 14.52
N PRO A 584 20.15 -17.51 14.84
CA PRO A 584 20.13 -18.60 15.81
C PRO A 584 20.90 -19.83 15.30
N PRO A 585 21.70 -20.52 16.14
CA PRO A 585 22.48 -21.70 15.72
C PRO A 585 21.64 -22.82 15.07
N ASP A 586 20.38 -22.93 15.51
CA ASP A 586 19.40 -23.91 15.07
C ASP A 586 18.44 -23.40 13.99
N TRP A 587 18.60 -22.18 13.46
CA TRP A 587 17.64 -21.57 12.51
C TRP A 587 17.27 -22.49 11.35
N HIS A 588 18.28 -23.08 10.70
CA HIS A 588 18.12 -23.98 9.56
C HIS A 588 17.18 -25.17 9.83
N SER A 589 17.04 -25.65 11.08
CA SER A 589 16.17 -26.78 11.45
C SER A 589 14.85 -26.36 12.12
N ARG A 590 14.62 -25.06 12.35
CA ARG A 590 13.37 -24.57 12.95
C ARG A 590 12.17 -24.72 12.02
N PHE A 591 10.97 -24.67 12.60
CA PHE A 591 9.68 -24.67 11.91
C PHE A 591 9.43 -25.90 11.01
N CYS A 592 10.07 -27.04 11.30
CA CYS A 592 9.83 -28.32 10.63
C CYS A 592 9.09 -29.30 11.55
N GLU A 593 7.77 -29.11 11.68
CA GLU A 593 6.89 -30.01 12.45
C GLU A 593 6.23 -31.06 11.55
N VAL A 594 5.95 -30.68 10.29
CA VAL A 594 5.35 -31.54 9.27
C VAL A 594 6.21 -31.49 8.01
N LYS A 595 6.61 -32.65 7.50
CA LYS A 595 7.20 -32.78 6.17
C LYS A 595 6.08 -32.69 5.14
N ASP A 596 6.15 -31.68 4.28
CA ASP A 596 5.12 -31.37 3.28
C ASP A 596 5.79 -31.12 1.93
N THR A 597 5.60 -32.07 1.01
CA THR A 597 6.18 -32.04 -0.34
C THR A 597 5.13 -31.78 -1.41
N GLY A 598 3.87 -31.53 -1.04
CA GLY A 598 2.75 -31.56 -1.98
C GLY A 598 2.89 -30.56 -3.13
N LEU A 599 3.33 -29.33 -2.82
CA LEU A 599 3.57 -28.30 -3.83
C LEU A 599 4.81 -28.62 -4.70
N ARG A 600 5.90 -29.09 -4.09
CA ARG A 600 7.11 -29.53 -4.82
C ARG A 600 6.79 -30.63 -5.82
N ASP A 601 6.08 -31.65 -5.37
CA ASP A 601 5.75 -32.81 -6.19
C ASP A 601 4.78 -32.43 -7.32
N ARG A 602 3.94 -31.40 -7.10
CA ARG A 602 3.14 -30.79 -8.16
C ARG A 602 4.03 -30.05 -9.15
N VAL A 603 4.89 -29.13 -8.70
CA VAL A 603 5.82 -28.36 -9.55
C VAL A 603 6.63 -29.28 -10.45
N LEU A 604 7.24 -30.34 -9.89
CA LEU A 604 8.00 -31.33 -10.65
C LEU A 604 7.17 -32.00 -11.74
N ARG A 605 5.87 -32.23 -11.49
CA ARG A 605 4.97 -32.86 -12.46
C ARG A 605 4.60 -31.92 -13.60
N ILE A 606 4.35 -30.65 -13.30
CA ILE A 606 3.75 -29.70 -14.26
C ILE A 606 4.74 -28.79 -14.97
N LEU A 607 5.91 -28.55 -14.38
CA LEU A 607 6.87 -27.54 -14.88
C LEU A 607 8.28 -28.09 -15.10
N ALA A 608 8.68 -29.17 -14.41
CA ALA A 608 10.02 -29.70 -14.62
C ALA A 608 10.16 -30.37 -15.99
N ASN A 609 11.34 -30.21 -16.58
CA ASN A 609 11.72 -30.91 -17.79
C ASN A 609 11.76 -32.42 -17.52
N GLN A 610 11.01 -33.21 -18.29
CA GLN A 610 10.87 -34.64 -18.08
C GLN A 610 12.18 -35.43 -18.28
N THR A 611 13.15 -34.86 -19.00
CA THR A 611 14.46 -35.48 -19.26
C THR A 611 15.51 -35.06 -18.25
N THR A 612 15.60 -33.78 -17.91
CA THR A 612 16.66 -33.25 -17.03
C THR A 612 16.23 -33.08 -15.57
N GLY A 613 14.92 -33.11 -15.28
CA GLY A 613 14.36 -32.81 -13.96
C GLY A 613 14.47 -31.34 -13.55
N GLN A 614 14.97 -30.47 -14.43
CA GLN A 614 15.19 -29.05 -14.14
C GLN A 614 13.89 -28.25 -14.24
N VAL A 615 13.73 -27.30 -13.33
CA VAL A 615 12.64 -26.31 -13.33
C VAL A 615 13.02 -25.09 -14.20
N PRO A 616 12.04 -24.33 -14.71
CA PRO A 616 12.27 -23.33 -15.77
C PRO A 616 12.84 -21.98 -15.31
N TRP A 617 13.17 -21.80 -14.03
CA TRP A 617 13.63 -20.52 -13.46
C TRP A 617 15.10 -20.51 -13.07
#